data_AF-A0A2V8HWQ0-F1
#
_entry.id   AF-A0A2V8HWQ0-F1
#
_cell.length_a   1.000
_cell.length_b   1.000
_cell.length_c   1.000
_cell.angle_alpha   90.00
_cell.angle_beta   90.00
_cell.angle_gamma   90.00
#
_symmetry.space_group_name_H-M   'P 1'
#
loop_
_entity.id
_entity.type
_entity.pdbx_description
1 polymer ?
#
loop_
_entity_poly.entity_id
_entity_poly.type
_entity_poly.pdbx_seq_one_letter_code
_entity_poly.pdbx_strand_id
1 'polypeptide(L)'
;MADSDSQPLIRHISDTARLAAMYRALESEHPDALFRDPFARRLAGIRGEQILDATPKRSRHEWAWVTRTYLFDRFITQQIQQGVDLVVNLAAGLDARPYRMPLPQALQWVEIDLPKLIAWKQEMLAGETPVCRLERIGLDLADVEARRRVFDQLGRRGTRALIVTEGILIYLSSEEVASLAQDLARPPAFQRWALDLSSPVLLRMIQKDQLGQQMDRVASPMKFGPPEGPAFFQPHGWRAVDVQALLKAGAQVKRVSLFMRLLAKLPDTERSRRSRPWGGVCLMERA
;
A
#
# COMPACT_ATOMS: atom_id res chain seq x y z
N MET A 1 -25.82 20.91 30.32
CA MET A 1 -25.42 19.55 29.92
C MET A 1 -24.42 19.70 28.81
N ALA A 2 -23.14 19.45 29.12
CA ALA A 2 -22.04 19.64 28.18
C ALA A 2 -22.11 18.56 27.09
N ASP A 3 -22.06 19.01 25.85
CA ASP A 3 -21.99 18.18 24.65
C ASP A 3 -20.73 17.32 24.74
N SER A 4 -20.88 16.00 24.70
CA SER A 4 -19.76 15.07 24.75
C SER A 4 -18.95 15.25 23.47
N ASP A 5 -17.77 15.83 23.61
CA ASP A 5 -16.79 16.06 22.56
C ASP A 5 -16.37 14.71 21.93
N SER A 6 -17.14 14.25 20.95
CA SER A 6 -16.94 12.96 20.28
C SER A 6 -15.71 13.07 19.37
N GLN A 7 -14.55 12.69 19.91
CA GLN A 7 -13.29 12.71 19.17
C GLN A 7 -13.40 11.93 17.85
N PRO A 8 -12.83 12.44 16.73
CA PRO A 8 -12.99 11.80 15.43
C PRO A 8 -12.38 10.39 15.38
N LEU A 9 -13.02 9.52 14.59
CA LEU A 9 -12.65 8.10 14.45
C LEU A 9 -11.28 7.91 13.79
N ILE A 10 -10.96 8.74 12.80
CA ILE A 10 -9.65 8.86 12.17
C ILE A 10 -9.08 10.21 12.61
N ARG A 11 -7.80 10.27 12.97
CA ARG A 11 -7.14 11.48 13.50
C ARG A 11 -5.88 11.86 12.73
N HIS A 12 -5.23 10.87 12.12
CA HIS A 12 -4.01 11.02 11.34
C HIS A 12 -3.93 9.96 10.23
N ILE A 13 -3.06 10.17 9.24
CA ILE A 13 -2.75 9.16 8.21
C ILE A 13 -2.28 7.84 8.84
N SER A 14 -1.71 7.86 10.05
CA SER A 14 -1.34 6.63 10.76
C SER A 14 -2.54 5.77 11.18
N ASP A 15 -3.76 6.32 11.24
CA ASP A 15 -4.96 5.54 11.58
C ASP A 15 -5.44 4.66 10.41
N THR A 16 -5.23 5.07 9.15
CA THR A 16 -5.47 4.18 7.99
C THR A 16 -4.48 3.02 7.97
N ALA A 17 -3.21 3.27 8.36
CA ALA A 17 -2.21 2.20 8.51
C ALA A 17 -2.61 1.19 9.60
N ARG A 18 -3.19 1.66 10.72
CA ARG A 18 -3.72 0.77 11.79
C ARG A 18 -4.89 -0.06 11.32
N LEU A 19 -5.84 0.53 10.58
CA LEU A 19 -6.95 -0.21 10.01
C LEU A 19 -6.48 -1.25 8.97
N ALA A 20 -5.51 -0.89 8.12
CA ALA A 20 -4.89 -1.83 7.18
C ALA A 20 -4.24 -3.01 7.91
N ALA A 21 -3.51 -2.75 8.99
CA ALA A 21 -2.94 -3.78 9.84
C ALA A 21 -4.02 -4.67 10.47
N MET A 22 -5.13 -4.11 10.96
CA MET A 22 -6.23 -4.92 11.47
C MET A 22 -6.83 -5.87 10.43
N TYR A 23 -7.04 -5.44 9.19
CA TYR A 23 -7.52 -6.36 8.15
C TYR A 23 -6.53 -7.48 7.84
N ARG A 24 -5.21 -7.22 7.94
CA ARG A 24 -4.20 -8.29 7.87
C ARG A 24 -4.27 -9.26 9.05
N ALA A 25 -4.56 -8.76 10.25
CA ALA A 25 -4.75 -9.59 11.43
C ALA A 25 -5.95 -10.53 11.27
N LEU A 26 -7.10 -10.00 10.82
CA LEU A 26 -8.30 -10.80 10.58
C LEU A 26 -8.07 -11.88 9.52
N GLU A 27 -7.39 -11.54 8.42
CA GLU A 27 -7.04 -12.54 7.41
C GLU A 27 -6.11 -13.64 7.96
N SER A 28 -5.19 -13.28 8.86
CA SER A 28 -4.25 -14.23 9.47
C SER A 28 -4.94 -15.24 10.39
N GLU A 29 -6.09 -14.87 10.95
CA GLU A 29 -6.95 -15.71 11.80
C GLU A 29 -7.86 -16.64 10.96
N HIS A 30 -7.98 -16.38 9.65
CA HIS A 30 -8.78 -17.20 8.76
C HIS A 30 -8.15 -18.61 8.60
N PRO A 31 -8.96 -19.70 8.61
CA PRO A 31 -8.42 -21.07 8.44
C PRO A 31 -7.67 -21.26 7.13
N ASP A 32 -8.22 -20.71 6.04
CA ASP A 32 -7.65 -20.74 4.69
C ASP A 32 -6.98 -19.39 4.33
N ALA A 33 -6.15 -18.87 5.25
CA ALA A 33 -5.51 -17.55 5.09
C ALA A 33 -4.63 -17.45 3.84
N LEU A 34 -4.75 -16.36 3.08
CA LEU A 34 -3.93 -16.06 1.90
C LEU A 34 -2.49 -15.68 2.28
N PHE A 35 -2.31 -15.12 3.47
CA PHE A 35 -1.03 -14.81 4.09
C PHE A 35 -1.21 -14.81 5.61
N ARG A 36 -0.09 -14.93 6.34
CA ARG A 36 -0.08 -14.80 7.80
C ARG A 36 0.83 -13.64 8.19
N ASP A 37 0.27 -12.68 8.90
CA ASP A 37 0.96 -11.53 9.50
C ASP A 37 0.74 -11.60 11.02
N PRO A 38 1.60 -12.34 11.75
CA PRO A 38 1.44 -12.51 13.20
C PRO A 38 1.67 -11.20 13.97
N PHE A 39 2.24 -10.18 13.33
CA PHE A 39 2.56 -8.89 13.95
C PHE A 39 1.45 -7.86 13.75
N ALA A 40 0.57 -8.08 12.77
CA ALA A 40 -0.46 -7.15 12.36
C ALA A 40 -1.33 -6.59 13.51
N ARG A 41 -1.85 -7.47 14.37
CA ARG A 41 -2.71 -7.06 15.49
C ARG A 41 -1.94 -6.22 16.52
N ARG A 42 -0.73 -6.64 16.88
CA ARG A 42 0.16 -5.91 17.79
C ARG A 42 0.51 -4.53 17.24
N LEU A 43 0.87 -4.47 15.96
CA LEU A 43 1.23 -3.21 15.29
C LEU A 43 0.04 -2.24 15.19
N ALA A 44 -1.15 -2.76 14.87
CA ALA A 44 -2.38 -1.98 14.83
C ALA A 44 -2.71 -1.37 16.21
N GLY A 45 -2.46 -2.15 17.28
CA GLY A 45 -2.71 -1.78 18.66
C GLY A 45 -4.20 -1.56 18.96
N ILE A 46 -4.49 -1.20 20.21
CA ILE A 46 -5.86 -0.95 20.71
C ILE A 46 -6.61 0.05 19.80
N ARG A 47 -5.89 1.08 19.31
CA ARG A 47 -6.49 2.08 18.44
C ARG A 47 -6.97 1.49 17.10
N GLY A 48 -6.22 0.56 16.51
CA GLY A 48 -6.67 -0.14 15.30
C GLY A 48 -7.94 -0.93 15.53
N GLU A 49 -8.04 -1.62 16.66
CA GLU A 49 -9.25 -2.37 17.05
C GLU A 49 -10.46 -1.43 17.22
N GLN A 50 -10.30 -0.32 17.93
CA GLN A 50 -11.34 0.70 18.08
C GLN A 50 -11.82 1.25 16.73
N ILE A 51 -10.89 1.54 15.81
CA ILE A 51 -11.23 2.03 14.46
C ILE A 51 -12.06 1.00 13.71
N LEU A 52 -11.62 -0.26 13.75
CA LEU A 52 -12.28 -1.37 13.09
C LEU A 52 -13.68 -1.63 13.66
N ASP A 53 -13.85 -1.61 14.97
CA ASP A 53 -15.13 -1.86 15.64
C ASP A 53 -16.16 -0.75 15.36
N ALA A 54 -15.71 0.49 15.26
CA ALA A 54 -16.56 1.61 14.88
C ALA A 54 -16.73 1.78 13.36
N THR A 55 -16.05 0.97 12.52
CA THR A 55 -16.22 0.99 11.06
C THR A 55 -17.52 0.28 10.67
N PRO A 56 -18.54 1.01 10.17
CA PRO A 56 -19.81 0.40 9.77
C PRO A 56 -19.59 -0.56 8.61
N LYS A 57 -20.22 -1.74 8.64
CA LYS A 57 -20.10 -2.77 7.59
C LYS A 57 -18.65 -3.30 7.41
N ARG A 58 -17.93 -3.52 8.52
CA ARG A 58 -16.60 -4.15 8.65
C ARG A 58 -16.24 -5.15 7.53
N SER A 59 -17.16 -6.01 7.11
CA SER A 59 -16.95 -7.04 6.09
C SER A 59 -17.01 -6.60 4.61
N ARG A 60 -17.60 -5.45 4.27
CA ARG A 60 -17.85 -5.10 2.85
C ARG A 60 -16.60 -4.69 2.08
N HIS A 61 -15.59 -4.16 2.78
CA HIS A 61 -14.37 -3.63 2.17
C HIS A 61 -13.11 -4.43 2.52
N GLU A 62 -13.18 -5.29 3.55
CA GLU A 62 -12.09 -6.17 4.00
C GLU A 62 -11.38 -6.88 2.84
N TRP A 63 -12.15 -7.47 1.92
CA TRP A 63 -11.62 -8.22 0.78
C TRP A 63 -10.63 -7.39 -0.06
N ALA A 64 -10.83 -6.08 -0.19
CA ALA A 64 -9.97 -5.23 -1.01
C ALA A 64 -8.60 -5.01 -0.33
N TRP A 65 -8.59 -4.80 0.98
CA TRP A 65 -7.36 -4.68 1.78
C TRP A 65 -6.55 -5.98 1.79
N VAL A 66 -7.25 -7.10 1.98
CA VAL A 66 -6.66 -8.44 1.95
C VAL A 66 -6.11 -8.77 0.56
N THR A 67 -6.90 -8.56 -0.48
CA THR A 67 -6.47 -8.85 -1.86
C THR A 67 -5.29 -7.96 -2.27
N ARG A 68 -5.28 -6.69 -1.84
CA ARG A 68 -4.14 -5.79 -2.07
C ARG A 68 -2.87 -6.35 -1.44
N THR A 69 -2.91 -6.71 -0.15
CA THR A 69 -1.76 -7.30 0.54
C THR A 69 -1.25 -8.56 -0.19
N TYR A 70 -2.16 -9.46 -0.57
CA TYR A 70 -1.84 -10.67 -1.33
C TYR A 70 -1.15 -10.38 -2.67
N LEU A 71 -1.62 -9.39 -3.43
CA LEU A 71 -1.04 -9.02 -4.72
C LEU A 71 0.36 -8.42 -4.57
N PHE A 72 0.56 -7.53 -3.59
CA PHE A 72 1.89 -6.98 -3.30
C PHE A 72 2.87 -8.08 -2.87
N ASP A 73 2.47 -8.99 -1.98
CA ASP A 73 3.31 -10.13 -1.57
C ASP A 73 3.74 -10.98 -2.77
N ARG A 74 2.81 -11.21 -3.71
CA ARG A 74 3.11 -11.94 -4.95
C ARG A 74 4.10 -11.20 -5.83
N PHE A 75 3.90 -9.91 -6.07
CA PHE A 75 4.84 -9.12 -6.88
C PHE A 75 6.23 -9.07 -6.24
N ILE A 76 6.31 -8.85 -4.93
CA ILE A 76 7.58 -8.84 -4.19
C ILE A 76 8.29 -10.19 -4.33
N THR A 77 7.58 -11.30 -4.12
CA THR A 77 8.13 -12.65 -4.28
C THR A 77 8.65 -12.88 -5.69
N GLN A 78 7.86 -12.53 -6.71
CA GLN A 78 8.25 -12.69 -8.11
C GLN A 78 9.47 -11.85 -8.48
N GLN A 79 9.55 -10.60 -8.01
CA GLN A 79 10.67 -9.72 -8.34
C GLN A 79 11.97 -10.16 -7.64
N ILE A 80 11.89 -10.66 -6.41
CA ILE A 80 13.03 -11.27 -5.72
C ILE A 80 13.53 -12.51 -6.48
N GLN A 81 12.62 -13.37 -6.95
CA GLN A 81 12.98 -14.51 -7.80
C GLN A 81 13.64 -14.09 -9.13
N GLN A 82 13.35 -12.87 -9.60
CA GLN A 82 13.98 -12.24 -10.78
C GLN A 82 15.24 -11.42 -10.44
N GLY A 83 15.83 -11.66 -9.27
CA GLY A 83 17.13 -11.11 -8.88
C GLY A 83 17.08 -9.70 -8.30
N VAL A 84 15.93 -9.23 -7.80
CA VAL A 84 15.90 -8.02 -6.96
C VAL A 84 16.68 -8.28 -5.67
N ASP A 85 17.65 -7.41 -5.39
CA ASP A 85 18.53 -7.46 -4.22
C ASP A 85 18.24 -6.37 -3.18
N LEU A 86 17.43 -5.37 -3.56
CA LEU A 86 17.00 -4.26 -2.72
C LEU A 86 15.49 -4.01 -2.85
N VAL A 87 14.77 -4.01 -1.74
CA VAL A 87 13.38 -3.52 -1.67
C VAL A 87 13.36 -2.20 -0.92
N VAL A 88 12.79 -1.16 -1.53
CA VAL A 88 12.56 0.14 -0.89
C VAL A 88 11.05 0.33 -0.71
N ASN A 89 10.59 0.21 0.54
CA ASN A 89 9.20 0.33 0.92
C ASN A 89 8.90 1.75 1.41
N LEU A 90 8.19 2.51 0.60
CA LEU A 90 7.89 3.93 0.82
C LEU A 90 6.54 4.10 1.49
N ALA A 91 6.50 4.94 2.52
CA ALA A 91 5.38 5.02 3.46
C ALA A 91 5.03 3.61 3.99
N ALA A 92 6.07 2.91 4.45
CA ALA A 92 6.00 1.50 4.84
C ALA A 92 4.97 1.23 5.95
N GLY A 93 4.58 2.25 6.71
CA GLY A 93 3.58 2.19 7.74
C GLY A 93 3.80 1.02 8.69
N LEU A 94 2.75 0.24 8.89
CA LEU A 94 2.74 -0.92 9.76
C LEU A 94 2.96 -2.25 9.01
N ASP A 95 3.59 -2.21 7.83
CA ASP A 95 3.92 -3.40 7.04
C ASP A 95 4.91 -4.32 7.79
N ALA A 96 4.62 -5.61 7.94
CA ALA A 96 5.50 -6.57 8.59
C ALA A 96 6.20 -7.55 7.62
N ARG A 97 6.18 -7.31 6.30
CA ARG A 97 6.78 -8.17 5.27
C ARG A 97 8.22 -8.62 5.58
N PRO A 98 9.15 -7.77 6.06
CA PRO A 98 10.50 -8.20 6.45
C PRO A 98 10.57 -9.29 7.52
N TYR A 99 9.49 -9.46 8.30
CA TYR A 99 9.42 -10.41 9.40
C TYR A 99 8.60 -11.65 9.06
N ARG A 100 7.65 -11.55 8.13
CA ARG A 100 6.67 -12.63 7.85
C ARG A 100 6.85 -13.32 6.50
N MET A 101 7.48 -12.67 5.52
CA MET A 101 7.67 -13.26 4.20
C MET A 101 8.92 -14.15 4.18
N PRO A 102 8.91 -15.25 3.39
CA PRO A 102 10.09 -16.10 3.20
C PRO A 102 11.11 -15.42 2.27
N LEU A 103 11.81 -14.42 2.79
CA LEU A 103 12.78 -13.60 2.05
C LEU A 103 14.20 -14.19 2.15
N PRO A 104 15.06 -14.00 1.13
CA PRO A 104 16.48 -14.31 1.26
C PRO A 104 17.14 -13.48 2.37
N GLN A 105 17.96 -14.10 3.23
CA GLN A 105 18.63 -13.39 4.33
C GLN A 105 19.52 -12.23 3.85
N ALA A 106 20.11 -12.36 2.65
CA ALA A 106 20.96 -11.33 2.06
C ALA A 106 20.18 -10.14 1.47
N LEU A 107 18.86 -10.27 1.26
CA LEU A 107 18.04 -9.22 0.68
C LEU A 107 18.11 -7.96 1.56
N GLN A 108 18.37 -6.81 0.94
CA GLN A 108 18.27 -5.53 1.61
C GLN A 108 16.81 -5.06 1.56
N TRP A 109 16.24 -4.77 2.72
CA TRP A 109 14.91 -4.18 2.82
C TRP A 109 15.02 -2.85 3.55
N VAL A 110 14.61 -1.77 2.89
CA VAL A 110 14.63 -0.42 3.44
C VAL A 110 13.20 0.07 3.58
N GLU A 111 12.80 0.39 4.81
CA GLU A 111 11.53 1.05 5.10
C GLU A 111 11.76 2.55 5.25
N ILE A 112 10.96 3.35 4.54
CA ILE A 112 10.99 4.82 4.65
C ILE A 112 9.60 5.28 5.07
N ASP A 113 9.53 5.99 6.19
CA ASP A 113 8.29 6.59 6.69
C ASP A 113 8.62 7.74 7.65
N LEU A 114 7.59 8.47 8.09
CA LEU A 114 7.70 9.52 9.09
C LEU A 114 8.43 9.03 10.35
N PRO A 115 9.38 9.80 10.90
CA PRO A 115 10.20 9.38 12.05
C PRO A 115 9.38 8.82 13.23
N LYS A 116 8.23 9.43 13.52
CA LYS A 116 7.33 8.98 14.61
C LYS A 116 6.74 7.59 14.35
N LEU A 117 6.40 7.26 13.10
CA LEU A 117 5.81 5.95 12.76
C LEU A 117 6.89 4.85 12.75
N ILE A 118 8.10 5.19 12.30
CA ILE A 118 9.27 4.31 12.41
C ILE A 118 9.57 3.99 13.87
N ALA A 119 9.65 5.00 14.74
CA ALA A 119 9.91 4.81 16.17
C ALA A 119 8.85 3.90 16.83
N TRP A 120 7.56 4.15 16.55
CA TRP A 120 6.46 3.31 17.02
C TRP A 120 6.62 1.85 16.60
N LYS A 121 6.93 1.61 15.32
CA LYS A 121 7.10 0.26 14.78
C LYS A 121 8.30 -0.45 15.39
N GLN A 122 9.40 0.26 15.63
CA GLN A 122 10.58 -0.29 16.31
C GLN A 122 10.26 -0.72 17.74
N GLU A 123 9.51 0.10 18.49
CA GLU A 123 9.04 -0.25 19.82
C GLU A 123 8.15 -1.48 19.81
N MET A 124 7.16 -1.52 18.92
CA MET A 124 6.19 -2.63 18.83
C MET A 124 6.80 -3.94 18.31
N LEU A 125 7.95 -3.90 17.63
CA LEU A 125 8.67 -5.07 17.14
C LEU A 125 9.99 -5.29 17.90
N ALA A 126 10.15 -4.66 19.06
CA ALA A 126 11.31 -4.88 19.91
C ALA A 126 11.38 -6.37 20.30
N GLY A 127 12.56 -6.97 20.10
CA GLY A 127 12.80 -8.40 20.33
C GLY A 127 12.48 -9.31 19.14
N GLU A 128 11.84 -8.81 18.08
CA GLU A 128 11.64 -9.59 16.85
C GLU A 128 12.84 -9.48 15.91
N THR A 129 13.20 -10.61 15.27
CA THR A 129 14.28 -10.65 14.29
C THR A 129 13.71 -10.66 12.87
N PRO A 130 14.02 -9.68 12.01
CA PRO A 130 13.66 -9.72 10.60
C PRO A 130 14.31 -10.91 9.88
N VAL A 131 13.65 -11.44 8.84
CA VAL A 131 14.15 -12.55 8.02
C VAL A 131 15.30 -12.12 7.11
N CYS A 132 15.35 -10.84 6.74
CA CYS A 132 16.35 -10.25 5.84
C CYS A 132 17.07 -9.04 6.47
N ARG A 133 17.99 -8.40 5.74
CA ARG A 133 18.70 -7.20 6.21
C ARG A 133 17.76 -5.99 6.17
N LEU A 134 17.17 -5.67 7.32
CA LEU A 134 16.21 -4.57 7.46
C LEU A 134 16.89 -3.28 7.94
N GLU A 135 16.63 -2.20 7.23
CA GLU A 135 16.96 -0.83 7.61
C GLU A 135 15.69 0.03 7.62
N ARG A 136 15.66 1.01 8.53
CA ARG A 136 14.56 1.96 8.65
C ARG A 136 15.08 3.38 8.60
N ILE A 137 14.48 4.20 7.75
CA ILE A 137 14.83 5.60 7.56
C ILE A 137 13.61 6.44 7.94
N GLY A 138 13.75 7.24 9.00
CA GLY A 138 12.76 8.24 9.39
C GLY A 138 12.86 9.46 8.47
N LEU A 139 11.96 9.57 7.49
CA LEU A 139 11.94 10.65 6.51
C LEU A 139 10.51 10.97 6.07
N ASP A 140 10.18 12.26 6.01
CA ASP A 140 8.99 12.72 5.31
C ASP A 140 9.25 12.74 3.79
N LEU A 141 8.50 11.96 3.04
CA LEU A 141 8.61 11.88 1.58
C LEU A 141 8.18 13.16 0.87
N ALA A 142 7.51 14.08 1.57
CA ALA A 142 7.20 15.42 1.07
C ALA A 142 8.44 16.33 1.02
N ASP A 143 9.49 16.05 1.80
CA ASP A 143 10.79 16.72 1.66
C ASP A 143 11.51 16.18 0.42
N VAL A 144 11.30 16.87 -0.70
CA VAL A 144 11.80 16.49 -2.02
C VAL A 144 13.33 16.39 -2.04
N GLU A 145 14.04 17.29 -1.37
CA GLU A 145 15.49 17.29 -1.38
C GLU A 145 16.06 16.13 -0.58
N ALA A 146 15.53 15.90 0.63
CA ALA A 146 15.95 14.79 1.47
C ALA A 146 15.59 13.43 0.84
N ARG A 147 14.38 13.32 0.25
CA ARG A 147 13.95 12.15 -0.53
C ARG A 147 14.93 11.81 -1.66
N ARG A 148 15.31 12.80 -2.47
CA ARG A 148 16.27 12.61 -3.58
C ARG A 148 17.63 12.12 -3.08
N ARG A 149 18.16 12.74 -2.02
CA ARG A 149 19.44 12.32 -1.41
C ARG A 149 19.39 10.86 -0.95
N VAL A 150 18.31 10.44 -0.30
CA VAL A 150 18.14 9.05 0.14
C VAL A 150 18.02 8.11 -1.06
N PHE A 151 17.25 8.45 -2.09
CA PHE A 151 17.11 7.62 -3.29
C PHE A 151 18.44 7.44 -4.03
N ASP A 152 19.25 8.51 -4.15
CA ASP A 152 20.58 8.44 -4.76
C ASP A 152 21.53 7.54 -3.96
N GLN A 153 21.49 7.60 -2.63
CA GLN A 153 22.28 6.73 -1.76
C GLN A 153 21.85 5.26 -1.89
N LEU A 154 20.54 5.00 -1.85
CA LEU A 154 19.99 3.65 -1.99
C LEU A 154 20.26 3.05 -3.38
N GLY A 155 20.18 3.87 -4.43
CA GLY A 155 20.49 3.45 -5.79
C GLY A 155 21.94 3.03 -6.02
N ARG A 156 22.86 3.35 -5.11
CA ARG A 156 24.26 2.91 -5.15
C ARG A 156 24.51 1.60 -4.38
N ARG A 157 23.53 1.11 -3.63
CA ARG A 157 23.68 -0.05 -2.72
C ARG A 157 23.25 -1.38 -3.32
N GLY A 158 22.27 -1.35 -4.23
CA GLY A 158 21.75 -2.53 -4.91
C GLY A 158 22.00 -2.47 -6.42
N THR A 159 21.93 -3.62 -7.07
CA THR A 159 22.00 -3.72 -8.53
C THR A 159 20.62 -3.66 -9.17
N ARG A 160 19.61 -4.21 -8.50
CA ARG A 160 18.22 -4.29 -8.98
C ARG A 160 17.27 -4.06 -7.82
N ALA A 161 16.65 -2.89 -7.79
CA ALA A 161 15.72 -2.50 -6.73
C ALA A 161 14.25 -2.58 -7.16
N LEU A 162 13.41 -3.05 -6.24
CA LEU A 162 11.95 -2.92 -6.28
C LEU A 162 11.51 -1.82 -5.31
N ILE A 163 10.81 -0.84 -5.84
CA ILE A 163 10.13 0.19 -5.05
C ILE A 163 8.71 -0.28 -4.75
N VAL A 164 8.23 -0.05 -3.53
CA VAL A 164 6.86 -0.39 -3.11
C VAL A 164 6.20 0.87 -2.56
N THR A 165 5.03 1.22 -3.09
CA THR A 165 4.16 2.27 -2.54
C THR A 165 2.75 1.68 -2.38
N GLU A 166 2.43 1.17 -1.18
CA GLU A 166 1.12 0.60 -0.88
C GLU A 166 0.25 1.59 -0.10
N GLY A 167 -0.91 1.95 -0.65
CA GLY A 167 -1.94 2.72 0.02
C GLY A 167 -1.62 4.20 0.24
N ILE A 168 -0.49 4.72 -0.28
CA ILE A 168 -0.07 6.11 -0.07
C ILE A 168 -0.44 7.05 -1.22
N LEU A 169 -0.33 6.59 -2.48
CA LEU A 169 -0.47 7.48 -3.63
C LEU A 169 -1.85 8.14 -3.71
N ILE A 170 -2.89 7.46 -3.23
CA ILE A 170 -4.27 7.95 -3.20
C ILE A 170 -4.43 9.29 -2.45
N TYR A 171 -3.53 9.61 -1.51
CA TYR A 171 -3.58 10.83 -0.70
C TYR A 171 -2.80 12.00 -1.30
N LEU A 172 -2.01 11.76 -2.35
CA LEU A 172 -1.16 12.76 -2.99
C LEU A 172 -1.89 13.48 -4.13
N SER A 173 -1.44 14.67 -4.51
CA SER A 173 -1.87 15.32 -5.75
C SER A 173 -1.24 14.65 -6.97
N SER A 174 -1.79 14.89 -8.16
CA SER A 174 -1.19 14.38 -9.41
C SER A 174 0.24 14.90 -9.60
N GLU A 175 0.51 16.15 -9.23
CA GLU A 175 1.83 16.78 -9.30
C GLU A 175 2.82 16.14 -8.31
N GLU A 176 2.37 15.84 -7.09
CA GLU A 176 3.17 15.14 -6.08
C GLU A 176 3.53 13.72 -6.53
N VAL A 177 2.56 12.98 -7.10
CA VAL A 177 2.82 11.64 -7.65
C VAL A 177 3.74 11.69 -8.86
N ALA A 178 3.57 12.65 -9.77
CA ALA A 178 4.46 12.85 -10.92
C ALA A 178 5.90 13.17 -10.46
N SER A 179 6.05 14.06 -9.48
CA SER A 179 7.34 14.42 -8.87
C SER A 179 8.02 13.20 -8.23
N LEU A 180 7.26 12.40 -7.47
CA LEU A 180 7.76 11.15 -6.89
C LEU A 180 8.20 10.16 -7.97
N ALA A 181 7.38 9.95 -9.01
CA ALA A 181 7.68 9.04 -10.10
C ALA A 181 8.97 9.42 -10.84
N GLN A 182 9.15 10.71 -11.13
CA GLN A 182 10.38 11.25 -11.74
C GLN A 182 11.60 11.04 -10.85
N ASP A 183 11.48 11.29 -9.54
CA ASP A 183 12.59 11.08 -8.60
C ASP A 183 12.96 9.61 -8.49
N LEU A 184 11.99 8.70 -8.49
CA LEU A 184 12.23 7.26 -8.50
C LEU A 184 12.87 6.75 -9.79
N ALA A 185 12.66 7.43 -10.91
CA ALA A 185 13.27 7.06 -12.19
C ALA A 185 14.75 7.47 -12.30
N ARG A 186 15.28 8.29 -11.39
CA ARG A 186 16.66 8.79 -11.43
C ARG A 186 17.71 7.72 -11.10
N PRO A 187 17.60 6.95 -9.99
CA PRO A 187 18.64 5.99 -9.65
C PRO A 187 18.58 4.79 -10.60
N PRO A 188 19.68 4.44 -11.31
CA PRO A 188 19.66 3.37 -12.31
C PRO A 188 19.21 2.00 -11.79
N ALA A 189 19.50 1.72 -10.51
CA ALA A 189 19.11 0.49 -9.84
C ALA A 189 17.60 0.36 -9.62
N PHE A 190 16.84 1.46 -9.59
CA PHE A 190 15.38 1.46 -9.37
C PHE A 190 14.68 1.06 -10.67
N GLN A 191 14.54 -0.25 -10.89
CA GLN A 191 14.09 -0.82 -12.17
C GLN A 191 12.63 -1.28 -12.13
N ARG A 192 12.09 -1.47 -10.93
CA ARG A 192 10.75 -1.99 -10.69
C ARG A 192 10.03 -1.16 -9.64
N TRP A 193 8.75 -0.91 -9.83
CA TRP A 193 7.93 -0.20 -8.86
C TRP A 193 6.54 -0.83 -8.77
N ALA A 194 6.17 -1.36 -7.60
CA ALA A 194 4.85 -1.86 -7.30
C ALA A 194 4.01 -0.78 -6.60
N LEU A 195 2.79 -0.54 -7.10
CA LEU A 195 1.88 0.49 -6.59
C LEU A 195 0.42 0.08 -6.73
N ASP A 196 -0.48 0.62 -5.91
CA ASP A 196 -1.93 0.51 -6.10
C ASP A 196 -2.55 1.78 -6.66
N LEU A 197 -3.60 1.59 -7.49
CA LEU A 197 -4.36 2.67 -8.12
C LEU A 197 -5.86 2.47 -7.93
N SER A 198 -6.56 3.59 -7.92
CA SER A 198 -8.02 3.64 -8.01
C SER A 198 -8.43 4.49 -9.22
N SER A 199 -9.45 4.04 -9.94
CA SER A 199 -10.12 4.84 -10.97
C SER A 199 -10.80 6.09 -10.37
N PRO A 200 -11.02 7.16 -11.15
CA PRO A 200 -11.78 8.33 -10.69
C PRO A 200 -13.20 7.99 -10.20
N VAL A 201 -13.81 6.93 -10.75
CA VAL A 201 -15.14 6.47 -10.34
C VAL A 201 -15.06 5.80 -8.97
N LEU A 202 -14.10 4.90 -8.76
CA LEU A 202 -13.91 4.24 -7.46
C LEU A 202 -13.53 5.25 -6.38
N LEU A 203 -12.62 6.18 -6.69
CA LEU A 203 -12.21 7.24 -5.76
C LEU A 203 -13.41 8.02 -5.24
N ARG A 204 -14.29 8.49 -6.13
CA ARG A 204 -15.54 9.18 -5.77
C ARG A 204 -16.50 8.33 -4.95
N MET A 205 -16.53 7.02 -5.17
CA MET A 205 -17.32 6.11 -4.35
C MET A 205 -16.76 5.98 -2.94
N ILE A 206 -15.43 5.86 -2.80
CA ILE A 206 -14.75 5.76 -1.50
C ILE A 206 -14.95 7.06 -0.72
N GLN A 207 -14.75 8.23 -1.33
CA GLN A 207 -14.98 9.54 -0.71
C GLN A 207 -16.42 9.72 -0.19
N LYS A 208 -17.42 9.16 -0.91
CA LYS A 208 -18.82 9.20 -0.50
C LYS A 208 -19.18 8.19 0.58
N ASP A 209 -18.38 7.14 0.78
CA ASP A 209 -18.60 6.18 1.86
C ASP A 209 -18.31 6.80 3.24
N GLN A 210 -18.96 6.32 4.29
CA GLN A 210 -18.89 6.93 5.62
C GLN A 210 -17.46 6.97 6.17
N LEU A 211 -16.69 5.92 5.94
CA LEU A 211 -15.28 5.87 6.33
C LEU A 211 -14.44 6.88 5.52
N GLY A 212 -14.70 7.01 4.22
CA GLY A 212 -14.03 8.00 3.37
C GLY A 212 -14.36 9.44 3.76
N GLN A 213 -15.63 9.74 4.05
CA GLN A 213 -16.04 11.07 4.56
C GLN A 213 -15.35 11.43 5.88
N GLN A 214 -15.12 10.44 6.76
CA GLN A 214 -14.36 10.66 7.99
C GLN A 214 -12.87 10.89 7.72
N MET A 215 -12.27 10.21 6.75
CA MET A 215 -10.87 10.44 6.35
C MET A 215 -10.67 11.83 5.73
N ASP A 216 -11.59 12.26 4.85
CA ASP A 216 -11.52 13.57 4.18
C ASP A 216 -11.61 14.73 5.19
N ARG A 217 -12.35 14.54 6.31
CA ARG A 217 -12.46 15.55 7.39
C ARG A 217 -11.18 15.73 8.21
N VAL A 218 -10.22 14.82 8.10
CA VAL A 218 -9.01 14.77 8.96
C VAL A 218 -7.78 15.32 8.21
N ALA A 219 -8.03 16.21 7.25
CA ALA A 219 -7.01 16.90 6.44
C ALA A 219 -6.16 16.00 5.53
N SER A 220 -6.64 14.79 5.19
CA SER A 220 -6.00 13.94 4.16
C SER A 220 -7.02 13.51 3.12
N PRO A 221 -7.50 14.43 2.27
CA PRO A 221 -8.44 14.07 1.21
C PRO A 221 -7.78 13.02 0.31
N MET A 222 -8.53 12.00 -0.07
CA MET A 222 -8.10 11.12 -1.15
C MET A 222 -8.21 11.91 -2.46
N LYS A 223 -7.10 12.16 -3.16
CA LYS A 223 -7.01 13.08 -4.32
C LYS A 223 -6.59 12.37 -5.60
N PHE A 224 -5.82 11.28 -5.50
CA PHE A 224 -5.23 10.66 -6.67
C PHE A 224 -6.06 9.48 -7.19
N GLY A 225 -6.57 9.64 -8.39
CA GLY A 225 -7.21 8.58 -9.15
C GLY A 225 -7.13 8.93 -10.62
N PRO A 226 -5.98 8.70 -11.28
CA PRO A 226 -5.72 9.25 -12.60
C PRO A 226 -6.65 8.61 -13.64
N PRO A 227 -7.35 9.39 -14.48
CA PRO A 227 -8.19 8.84 -15.54
C PRO A 227 -7.40 8.02 -16.57
N GLU A 228 -6.10 8.26 -16.71
CA GLU A 228 -5.19 7.48 -17.55
C GLU A 228 -4.91 6.09 -16.98
N GLY A 229 -5.19 5.86 -15.69
CA GLY A 229 -4.80 4.65 -14.98
C GLY A 229 -3.27 4.50 -14.93
N PRO A 230 -2.73 3.28 -15.12
CA PRO A 230 -1.27 3.07 -15.12
C PRO A 230 -0.50 3.86 -16.19
N ALA A 231 -1.18 4.32 -17.26
CA ALA A 231 -0.54 5.11 -18.30
C ALA A 231 -0.13 6.52 -17.83
N PHE A 232 -0.67 7.00 -16.70
CA PHE A 232 -0.27 8.26 -16.06
C PHE A 232 1.24 8.36 -15.85
N PHE A 233 1.91 7.24 -15.57
CA PHE A 233 3.33 7.23 -15.23
C PHE A 233 4.27 7.17 -16.44
N GLN A 234 3.75 6.96 -17.66
CA GLN A 234 4.58 6.86 -18.87
C GLN A 234 5.42 8.11 -19.14
N PRO A 235 4.87 9.34 -19.05
CA PRO A 235 5.66 10.57 -19.21
C PRO A 235 6.68 10.78 -18.08
N HIS A 236 6.62 9.98 -17.02
CA HIS A 236 7.46 10.08 -15.83
C HIS A 236 8.47 8.92 -15.72
N GLY A 237 8.73 8.22 -16.82
CA GLY A 237 9.77 7.20 -16.91
C GLY A 237 9.35 5.81 -16.47
N TRP A 238 8.05 5.51 -16.41
CA TRP A 238 7.55 4.21 -15.95
C TRP A 238 6.47 3.64 -16.86
N ARG A 239 6.62 2.37 -17.23
CA ARG A 239 5.64 1.62 -18.01
C ARG A 239 5.10 0.46 -17.19
N ALA A 240 3.78 0.31 -17.16
CA ALA A 240 3.15 -0.86 -16.53
C ALA A 240 3.49 -2.13 -17.32
N VAL A 241 4.00 -3.15 -16.63
CA VAL A 241 4.32 -4.47 -17.19
C VAL A 241 3.36 -5.56 -16.69
N ASP A 242 2.73 -5.34 -15.54
CA ASP A 242 1.66 -6.19 -15.04
C ASP A 242 0.62 -5.33 -14.30
N VAL A 243 -0.66 -5.58 -14.52
CA VAL A 243 -1.78 -4.85 -13.91
C VAL A 243 -2.82 -5.85 -13.43
N GLN A 244 -2.94 -5.97 -12.11
CA GLN A 244 -3.84 -6.92 -11.46
C GLN A 244 -5.03 -6.18 -10.85
N ALA A 245 -6.22 -6.35 -11.44
CA ALA A 245 -7.45 -5.78 -10.90
C ALA A 245 -7.84 -6.45 -9.57
N LEU A 246 -8.09 -5.66 -8.52
CA LEU A 246 -8.43 -6.15 -7.19
C LEU A 246 -9.66 -7.05 -7.21
N LEU A 247 -10.72 -6.67 -7.92
CA LEU A 247 -11.95 -7.48 -7.98
C LEU A 247 -11.71 -8.86 -8.62
N LYS A 248 -10.86 -8.92 -9.66
CA LYS A 248 -10.52 -10.18 -10.35
C LYS A 248 -9.65 -11.07 -9.47
N ALA A 249 -8.60 -10.50 -8.89
CA ALA A 249 -7.74 -11.21 -7.96
C ALA A 249 -8.54 -11.73 -6.75
N GLY A 250 -9.38 -10.88 -6.15
CA GLY A 250 -10.24 -11.22 -5.02
C GLY A 250 -11.24 -12.34 -5.35
N ALA A 251 -11.75 -12.38 -6.58
CA ALA A 251 -12.59 -13.47 -7.06
C ALA A 251 -11.81 -14.79 -7.22
N GLN A 252 -10.59 -14.74 -7.76
CA GLN A 252 -9.72 -15.91 -7.90
C GLN A 252 -9.36 -16.53 -6.55
N VAL A 253 -9.05 -15.70 -5.55
CA VAL A 253 -8.73 -16.13 -4.18
C VAL A 253 -9.96 -16.26 -3.28
N LYS A 254 -11.16 -16.24 -3.87
CA LYS A 254 -12.45 -16.47 -3.20
C LYS A 254 -12.76 -15.50 -2.03
N ARG A 255 -12.14 -14.33 -1.96
CA ARG A 255 -12.37 -13.31 -0.92
C ARG A 255 -13.51 -12.34 -1.19
N VAL A 256 -14.11 -12.39 -2.37
CA VAL A 256 -15.28 -11.57 -2.72
C VAL A 256 -16.57 -12.40 -2.71
N SER A 257 -17.71 -11.71 -2.52
CA SER A 257 -19.04 -12.32 -2.54
C SER A 257 -19.35 -12.99 -3.88
N LEU A 258 -20.28 -13.94 -3.91
CA LEU A 258 -20.64 -14.67 -5.13
C LEU A 258 -21.09 -13.72 -6.26
N PHE A 259 -21.87 -12.68 -5.92
CA PHE A 259 -22.27 -11.64 -6.86
C PHE A 259 -21.05 -10.89 -7.44
N MET A 260 -20.09 -10.53 -6.60
CA MET A 260 -18.84 -9.89 -7.04
C MET A 260 -17.98 -10.81 -7.92
N ARG A 261 -17.99 -12.13 -7.69
CA ARG A 261 -17.32 -13.11 -8.58
C ARG A 261 -17.93 -13.13 -9.97
N LEU A 262 -19.24 -12.93 -10.09
CA LEU A 262 -19.90 -12.78 -11.39
C LEU A 262 -19.45 -11.49 -12.09
N LEU A 263 -19.42 -10.37 -11.37
CA LEU A 263 -18.90 -9.10 -11.90
C LEU A 263 -17.44 -9.19 -12.35
N ALA A 264 -16.61 -9.97 -11.65
CA ALA A 264 -15.20 -10.18 -11.99
C ALA A 264 -14.98 -10.88 -13.35
N LYS A 265 -16.01 -11.53 -13.93
CA LYS A 265 -15.92 -12.13 -15.28
C LYS A 265 -15.98 -11.09 -16.40
N LEU A 266 -16.37 -9.85 -16.09
CA LEU A 266 -16.39 -8.78 -17.08
C LEU A 266 -14.97 -8.48 -17.59
N PRO A 267 -14.81 -8.09 -18.87
CA PRO A 267 -13.51 -7.70 -19.41
C PRO A 267 -12.87 -6.57 -18.59
N ASP A 268 -11.56 -6.68 -18.33
CA ASP A 268 -10.77 -5.62 -17.71
C ASP A 268 -9.88 -5.01 -18.79
N THR A 269 -10.49 -4.07 -19.52
CA THR A 269 -9.89 -3.28 -20.60
C THR A 269 -9.52 -1.89 -20.08
N GLU A 270 -8.63 -1.19 -20.76
CA GLU A 270 -8.33 0.22 -20.41
C GLU A 270 -9.61 1.06 -20.33
N ARG A 271 -10.50 0.94 -21.31
CA ARG A 271 -11.79 1.65 -21.33
C ARG A 271 -12.64 1.34 -20.09
N SER A 272 -12.69 0.09 -19.64
CA SER A 272 -13.45 -0.27 -18.43
C SER A 272 -12.80 0.28 -17.15
N ARG A 273 -11.46 0.38 -17.09
CA ARG A 273 -10.75 0.96 -15.94
C ARG A 273 -11.05 2.45 -15.75
N ARG A 274 -11.31 3.18 -16.85
CA ARG A 274 -11.67 4.60 -16.80
C ARG A 274 -13.13 4.85 -16.43
N SER A 275 -14.03 3.98 -16.92
CA SER A 275 -15.48 4.23 -16.91
C SER A 275 -16.24 3.50 -15.81
N ARG A 276 -15.60 2.58 -15.08
CA ARG A 276 -16.22 1.79 -14.01
C ARG A 276 -15.44 1.92 -12.71
N PRO A 277 -16.05 1.57 -11.56
CA PRO A 277 -15.30 1.44 -10.30
C PRO A 277 -14.24 0.34 -10.46
N TRP A 278 -12.99 0.76 -10.54
CA TRP A 278 -11.83 -0.10 -10.68
C TRP A 278 -10.75 0.29 -9.70
N GLY A 279 -10.09 -0.71 -9.13
CA GLY A 279 -8.85 -0.57 -8.38
C GLY A 279 -7.95 -1.77 -8.68
N GLY A 280 -6.65 -1.56 -8.60
CA GLY A 280 -5.68 -2.58 -8.98
C GLY A 280 -4.29 -2.33 -8.41
N VAL A 281 -3.48 -3.37 -8.40
CA VAL A 281 -2.04 -3.29 -8.10
C VAL A 281 -1.27 -3.45 -9.40
N CYS A 282 -0.32 -2.57 -9.64
CA CYS A 282 0.47 -2.50 -10.86
C CYS A 282 1.93 -2.76 -10.54
N LEU A 283 2.60 -3.55 -11.37
CA LEU A 283 4.04 -3.61 -11.44
C LEU A 283 4.51 -2.76 -12.63
N MET A 284 5.35 -1.78 -12.33
CA MET A 284 5.93 -0.86 -13.29
C MET A 284 7.39 -1.23 -13.55
N GLU A 285 7.84 -0.99 -14.77
CA GLU A 285 9.23 -1.08 -15.22
C GLU A 285 9.71 0.31 -15.61
N ARG A 286 10.95 0.65 -15.24
CA ARG A 286 11.59 1.90 -15.67
C ARG A 286 11.77 1.88 -17.19
N ALA A 287 11.28 2.91 -17.86
CA ALA A 287 11.34 3.09 -19.31
C ALA A 287 12.73 3.51 -19.80
#